data_AF-A0A7V3IXW2-F1
#
_entry.id   AF-A0A7V3IXW2-F1
#
_cell.length_a   1.000
_cell.length_b   1.000
_cell.length_c   1.000
_cell.angle_alpha   90.00
_cell.angle_beta   90.00
_cell.angle_gamma   90.00
#
_symmetry.space_group_name_H-M   'P 1'
#
loop_
_entity.id
_entity.type
_entity.pdbx_description
1 polymer ?
#
loop_
_entity_poly.entity_id
_entity_poly.type
_entity_poly.pdbx_seq_one_letter_code
_entity_poly.pdbx_strand_id
1 'polypeptide(L)'
;MSYDLVIRNGTIVDGLGDEPYVGDVGVRGGVIAAVGRLDGTGEREIDATGLLVTPGFVDLHTHYDGQAIWSDRLNPSSAHGVTTVVMGNCGVGFAPCRKEDHDVLVDVMAGVEDIPGVVMTDGLPWTWESFGEYLDALESRQRDIDVAAYLPHSPLRVYVMGRRGANREPATAEDLAKMRALAKEAVELGALGFASSRLATHRTEGGHRIPSYDAAYAELLEIGRGVAEGGGGLIQFVPDIPAGGYQPVLQQVFDAAGETGLPVTFTLVVGNAGDPVWEDAITMVEKANGAGAQITAQVFPRPIGLMIGLDLTINPFMLYPSYRAIADLPLAERVAQ
;
A
#
# COMPACT_ATOMS: atom_id res chain seq x y z
N MET A 1 -28.68 -30.78 -2.84
CA MET A 1 -28.53 -29.53 -3.62
C MET A 1 -27.34 -29.70 -4.57
N SER A 2 -27.32 -29.09 -5.76
CA SER A 2 -26.09 -29.04 -6.57
C SER A 2 -25.30 -27.76 -6.28
N TYR A 3 -23.99 -27.88 -6.26
CA TYR A 3 -23.02 -26.80 -6.12
C TYR A 3 -22.19 -26.72 -7.40
N ASP A 4 -21.58 -25.57 -7.69
CA ASP A 4 -20.68 -25.43 -8.84
C ASP A 4 -19.31 -26.06 -8.49
N LEU A 5 -18.86 -25.83 -7.26
CA LEU A 5 -17.65 -26.41 -6.68
C LEU A 5 -17.93 -26.91 -5.27
N VAL A 6 -17.41 -28.09 -4.93
CA VAL A 6 -17.29 -28.53 -3.53
C VAL A 6 -15.84 -28.90 -3.22
N ILE A 7 -15.31 -28.31 -2.15
CA ILE A 7 -14.04 -28.71 -1.53
C ILE A 7 -14.39 -29.67 -0.40
N ARG A 8 -13.90 -30.90 -0.44
CA ARG A 8 -14.29 -32.01 0.44
C ARG A 8 -13.24 -32.30 1.50
N ASN A 9 -13.69 -32.65 2.71
CA ASN A 9 -12.85 -33.22 3.78
C ASN A 9 -11.62 -32.39 4.16
N GLY A 10 -11.67 -31.07 3.95
CA GLY A 10 -10.59 -30.17 4.31
C GLY A 10 -10.60 -29.85 5.81
N THR A 11 -9.44 -29.53 6.36
CA THR A 11 -9.37 -28.89 7.68
C THR A 11 -9.63 -27.39 7.49
N ILE A 12 -10.83 -26.95 7.85
CA ILE A 12 -11.31 -25.59 7.65
C ILE A 12 -10.76 -24.70 8.75
N VAL A 13 -10.09 -23.61 8.33
CA VAL A 13 -9.68 -22.48 9.17
C VAL A 13 -10.36 -21.25 8.61
N ASP A 14 -11.50 -20.86 9.19
CA ASP A 14 -12.41 -19.87 8.59
C ASP A 14 -11.99 -18.40 8.80
N GLY A 15 -10.93 -18.16 9.58
CA GLY A 15 -10.41 -16.83 9.87
C GLY A 15 -11.07 -16.12 11.05
N LEU A 16 -12.02 -16.76 11.75
CA LEU A 16 -12.68 -16.18 12.93
C LEU A 16 -11.88 -16.36 14.24
N GLY A 17 -10.85 -17.20 14.21
CA GLY A 17 -9.95 -17.46 15.34
C GLY A 17 -10.32 -18.66 16.21
N ASP A 18 -11.40 -19.37 15.88
CA ASP A 18 -11.79 -20.62 16.53
C ASP A 18 -10.91 -21.82 16.09
N GLU A 19 -11.02 -22.93 16.82
CA GLU A 19 -10.29 -24.18 16.51
C GLU A 19 -10.68 -24.74 15.13
N PRO A 20 -9.70 -25.16 14.31
CA PRO A 20 -9.97 -25.75 13.00
C PRO A 20 -10.81 -27.03 13.10
N TYR A 21 -11.65 -27.29 12.09
CA TYR A 21 -12.48 -28.49 12.03
C TYR A 21 -12.52 -29.10 10.63
N VAL A 22 -12.75 -30.41 10.55
CA VAL A 22 -12.88 -31.11 9.26
C VAL A 22 -14.27 -30.90 8.69
N GLY A 23 -14.35 -30.50 7.43
CA GLY A 23 -15.62 -30.34 6.72
C GLY A 23 -15.45 -30.09 5.23
N ASP A 24 -16.56 -29.71 4.61
CA ASP A 24 -16.66 -29.36 3.21
C ASP A 24 -17.01 -27.88 3.05
N VAL A 25 -16.66 -27.31 1.90
CA VAL A 25 -17.06 -25.95 1.47
C VAL A 25 -17.75 -26.05 0.12
N GLY A 26 -19.01 -25.63 0.06
CA GLY A 26 -19.82 -25.63 -1.15
C GLY A 26 -19.95 -24.22 -1.72
N VAL A 27 -19.62 -24.05 -3.00
CA VAL A 27 -19.67 -22.77 -3.72
C VAL A 27 -20.77 -22.82 -4.78
N ARG A 28 -21.56 -21.75 -4.89
CA ARG A 28 -22.57 -21.57 -5.94
C ARG A 28 -22.60 -20.11 -6.39
N GLY A 29 -22.57 -19.86 -7.68
CA GLY A 29 -22.60 -18.52 -8.25
C GLY A 29 -21.41 -17.66 -7.80
N GLY A 30 -20.25 -18.27 -7.58
CA GLY A 30 -19.04 -17.58 -7.10
C GLY A 30 -19.05 -17.21 -5.61
N VAL A 31 -20.08 -17.57 -4.85
CA VAL A 31 -20.15 -17.31 -3.40
C VAL A 31 -20.18 -18.61 -2.58
N ILE A 32 -19.68 -18.54 -1.35
CA ILE A 32 -19.78 -19.65 -0.39
C ILE A 32 -21.24 -19.84 -0.02
N ALA A 33 -21.81 -20.98 -0.40
CA ALA A 33 -23.22 -21.30 -0.18
C ALA A 33 -23.45 -22.11 1.10
N ALA A 34 -22.48 -22.92 1.52
CA ALA A 34 -22.53 -23.71 2.75
C ALA A 34 -21.13 -24.16 3.19
N VAL A 35 -20.96 -24.35 4.51
CA VAL A 35 -19.71 -24.81 5.15
C VAL A 35 -20.06 -25.87 6.19
N GLY A 36 -19.23 -26.90 6.33
CA GLY A 36 -19.41 -28.00 7.26
C GLY A 36 -19.71 -29.31 6.54
N ARG A 37 -20.54 -30.20 7.11
CA ARG A 37 -20.91 -31.44 6.42
C ARG A 37 -21.98 -31.17 5.37
N LEU A 38 -21.70 -31.47 4.11
CA LEU A 38 -22.61 -31.16 3.01
C LEU A 38 -23.26 -32.39 2.39
N ASP A 39 -24.59 -32.42 2.40
CA ASP A 39 -25.40 -33.38 1.63
C ASP A 39 -25.61 -32.84 0.20
N GLY A 40 -25.01 -33.50 -0.80
CA GLY A 40 -25.11 -33.10 -2.21
C GLY A 40 -23.80 -33.33 -2.96
N THR A 41 -23.74 -32.92 -4.23
CA THR A 41 -22.55 -33.02 -5.08
C THR A 41 -22.25 -31.68 -5.76
N GLY A 42 -20.96 -31.45 -6.05
CA GLY A 42 -20.52 -30.35 -6.90
C GLY A 42 -20.43 -30.76 -8.38
N GLU A 43 -20.58 -29.82 -9.31
CA GLU A 43 -20.17 -30.02 -10.70
C GLU A 43 -18.65 -30.31 -10.79
N ARG A 44 -17.88 -29.60 -9.97
CA ARG A 44 -16.48 -29.90 -9.67
C ARG A 44 -16.33 -30.26 -8.19
N GLU A 45 -15.58 -31.32 -7.91
CA GLU A 45 -15.20 -31.69 -6.55
C GLU A 45 -13.68 -31.74 -6.40
N ILE A 46 -13.18 -31.22 -5.28
CA ILE A 46 -11.77 -31.22 -4.90
C ILE A 46 -11.66 -31.96 -3.56
N ASP A 47 -10.89 -33.04 -3.52
CA ASP A 47 -10.56 -33.71 -2.25
C ASP A 47 -9.41 -32.97 -1.56
N ALA A 48 -9.72 -32.35 -0.42
CA ALA A 48 -8.78 -31.62 0.42
C ALA A 48 -8.39 -32.41 1.68
N THR A 49 -8.55 -33.74 1.68
CA THR A 49 -8.14 -34.60 2.78
C THR A 49 -6.66 -34.36 3.14
N GLY A 50 -6.41 -34.00 4.40
CA GLY A 50 -5.06 -33.70 4.90
C GLY A 50 -4.52 -32.32 4.52
N LEU A 51 -5.34 -31.47 3.89
CA LEU A 51 -5.01 -30.10 3.51
C LEU A 51 -5.84 -29.09 4.32
N LEU A 52 -5.34 -27.85 4.39
CA LEU A 52 -6.08 -26.73 4.96
C LEU A 52 -6.99 -26.10 3.90
N VAL A 53 -8.17 -25.65 4.34
CA VAL A 53 -9.06 -24.80 3.55
C VAL A 53 -9.26 -23.50 4.31
N THR A 54 -8.74 -22.41 3.77
CA THR A 54 -8.76 -21.08 4.39
C THR A 54 -9.48 -20.09 3.47
N PRO A 55 -9.94 -18.94 3.98
CA PRO A 55 -10.11 -17.76 3.14
C PRO A 55 -8.83 -17.49 2.35
N GLY A 56 -8.98 -16.95 1.14
CA GLY A 56 -7.84 -16.44 0.41
C GLY A 56 -7.19 -15.28 1.17
N PHE A 57 -5.87 -15.16 1.09
CA PHE A 57 -5.15 -14.14 1.84
C PHE A 57 -5.38 -12.75 1.24
N VAL A 58 -5.44 -11.75 2.11
CA VAL A 58 -5.53 -10.34 1.72
C VAL A 58 -4.18 -9.69 1.99
N ASP A 59 -3.48 -9.33 0.93
CA ASP A 59 -2.19 -8.65 0.99
C ASP A 59 -2.42 -7.14 1.06
N LEU A 60 -2.34 -6.60 2.28
CA LEU A 60 -2.73 -5.22 2.59
C LEU A 60 -1.70 -4.17 2.15
N HIS A 61 -0.50 -4.59 1.73
CA HIS A 61 0.61 -3.68 1.46
C HIS A 61 1.38 -4.08 0.20
N THR A 62 0.85 -3.67 -0.95
CA THR A 62 1.49 -3.93 -2.24
C THR A 62 1.73 -2.66 -3.04
N HIS A 63 2.62 -2.78 -4.03
CA HIS A 63 2.95 -1.76 -5.02
C HIS A 63 2.69 -2.29 -6.45
N TYR A 64 1.56 -3.01 -6.62
CA TYR A 64 1.12 -3.49 -7.92
C TYR A 64 0.44 -2.42 -8.79
N ASP A 65 0.49 -1.15 -8.41
CA ASP A 65 -0.17 -0.01 -9.09
C ASP A 65 0.06 -0.03 -10.61
N GLY A 66 1.29 -0.33 -11.04
CA GLY A 66 1.59 -0.48 -12.46
C GLY A 66 1.23 -1.88 -12.99
N GLN A 67 1.66 -2.93 -12.30
CA GLN A 67 1.45 -4.31 -12.73
C GLN A 67 -0.02 -4.66 -12.95
N ALA A 68 -0.93 -4.11 -12.13
CA ALA A 68 -2.35 -4.32 -12.25
C ALA A 68 -2.94 -3.75 -13.56
N ILE A 69 -2.25 -2.83 -14.22
CA ILE A 69 -2.65 -2.25 -15.52
C ILE A 69 -2.18 -3.10 -16.70
N TRP A 70 -0.96 -3.64 -16.66
CA TRP A 70 -0.38 -4.36 -17.81
C TRP A 70 -0.41 -5.89 -17.68
N SER A 71 -0.68 -6.43 -16.48
CA SER A 71 -0.67 -7.88 -16.21
C SER A 71 -2.01 -8.36 -15.66
N ASP A 72 -2.46 -9.50 -16.17
CA ASP A 72 -3.61 -10.23 -15.64
C ASP A 72 -3.20 -11.20 -14.52
N ARG A 73 -1.88 -11.32 -14.25
CA ARG A 73 -1.31 -12.15 -13.18
C ARG A 73 -0.50 -11.33 -12.19
N LEU A 74 -0.92 -11.35 -10.93
CA LEU A 74 -0.32 -10.57 -9.83
C LEU A 74 0.67 -11.44 -9.03
N ASN A 75 1.64 -12.01 -9.76
CA ASN A 75 2.72 -12.75 -9.14
C ASN A 75 3.75 -11.81 -8.48
N PRO A 76 4.35 -12.21 -7.34
CA PRO A 76 4.23 -13.53 -6.70
C PRO A 76 3.02 -13.70 -5.77
N SER A 77 2.27 -12.64 -5.44
CA SER A 77 1.20 -12.72 -4.43
C SER A 77 0.15 -13.78 -4.79
N SER A 78 -0.36 -13.80 -6.03
CA SER A 78 -1.37 -14.79 -6.44
C SER A 78 -0.88 -16.24 -6.34
N ALA A 79 0.41 -16.50 -6.58
CA ALA A 79 1.02 -17.82 -6.41
C ALA A 79 1.18 -18.26 -4.95
N HIS A 80 1.07 -17.34 -3.98
CA HIS A 80 1.19 -17.62 -2.55
C HIS A 80 -0.16 -17.72 -1.83
N GLY A 81 -1.27 -17.83 -2.57
CA GLY A 81 -2.61 -17.97 -1.99
C GLY A 81 -3.27 -16.64 -1.63
N VAL A 82 -2.69 -15.52 -2.03
CA VAL A 82 -3.35 -14.20 -1.99
C VAL A 82 -4.45 -14.18 -3.04
N THR A 83 -5.64 -13.74 -2.65
CA THR A 83 -6.79 -13.54 -3.54
C THR A 83 -7.20 -12.08 -3.66
N THR A 84 -6.65 -11.21 -2.83
CA THR A 84 -6.89 -9.77 -2.88
C THR A 84 -5.63 -9.01 -2.51
N VAL A 85 -5.26 -8.00 -3.30
CA VAL A 85 -4.16 -7.08 -3.00
C VAL A 85 -4.68 -5.67 -2.80
N VAL A 86 -4.03 -4.92 -1.92
CA VAL A 86 -4.28 -3.49 -1.74
C VAL A 86 -3.06 -2.70 -2.21
N MET A 87 -3.27 -1.77 -3.13
CA MET A 87 -2.23 -0.92 -3.73
C MET A 87 -2.44 0.57 -3.41
N GLY A 88 -1.57 1.44 -3.92
CA GLY A 88 -1.53 2.85 -3.56
C GLY A 88 -0.89 3.12 -2.19
N ASN A 89 -0.18 2.13 -1.63
CA ASN A 89 0.48 2.24 -0.32
C ASN A 89 1.59 3.30 -0.34
N CYS A 90 2.05 3.71 0.85
CA CYS A 90 3.14 4.67 1.03
C CYS A 90 2.85 6.07 0.44
N GLY A 91 1.63 6.30 -0.03
CA GLY A 91 1.27 7.51 -0.78
C GLY A 91 1.90 7.59 -2.15
N VAL A 92 2.31 6.46 -2.74
CA VAL A 92 2.81 6.38 -4.12
C VAL A 92 1.84 5.61 -5.01
N GLY A 93 1.82 5.91 -6.29
CA GLY A 93 0.89 5.33 -7.27
C GLY A 93 0.84 6.18 -8.54
N PHE A 94 -0.10 5.87 -9.43
CA PHE A 94 -0.18 6.50 -10.76
C PHE A 94 -1.44 7.34 -11.00
N ALA A 95 -2.27 7.56 -9.97
CA ALA A 95 -3.48 8.36 -10.10
C ALA A 95 -3.81 9.13 -8.81
N PRO A 96 -4.38 10.34 -8.92
CA PRO A 96 -4.60 11.11 -10.16
C PRO A 96 -3.27 11.64 -10.73
N CYS A 97 -3.22 11.87 -12.04
CA CYS A 97 -2.00 12.32 -12.73
C CYS A 97 -2.34 13.13 -13.98
N ARG A 98 -1.79 14.35 -14.13
CA ARG A 98 -1.92 15.10 -15.39
C ARG A 98 -0.96 14.54 -16.43
N LYS A 99 -1.29 14.77 -17.71
CA LYS A 99 -0.44 14.38 -18.84
C LYS A 99 1.00 14.89 -18.74
N GLU A 100 1.17 16.13 -18.29
CA GLU A 100 2.50 16.75 -18.11
C GLU A 100 3.27 16.25 -16.88
N ASP A 101 2.61 15.52 -15.96
CA ASP A 101 3.17 15.08 -14.68
C ASP A 101 3.54 13.58 -14.66
N HIS A 102 3.32 12.83 -15.77
CA HIS A 102 3.60 11.38 -15.85
C HIS A 102 5.03 11.03 -15.41
N ASP A 103 6.04 11.73 -15.95
CA ASP A 103 7.45 11.49 -15.65
C ASP A 103 7.77 11.67 -14.16
N VAL A 104 7.06 12.58 -13.48
CA VAL A 104 7.23 12.80 -12.04
C VAL A 104 6.76 11.59 -11.25
N LEU A 105 5.63 10.98 -11.62
CA LEU A 105 5.12 9.82 -10.91
C LEU A 105 5.93 8.55 -11.23
N VAL A 106 6.45 8.43 -12.45
CA VAL A 106 7.38 7.35 -12.82
C VAL A 106 8.67 7.47 -12.00
N ASP A 107 9.27 8.65 -11.88
CA ASP A 107 10.47 8.91 -11.06
C ASP A 107 10.24 8.59 -9.57
N VAL A 108 9.06 8.93 -9.04
CA VAL A 108 8.67 8.59 -7.66
C VAL A 108 8.57 7.08 -7.46
N MET A 109 7.84 6.35 -8.32
CA MET A 109 7.67 4.90 -8.17
C MET A 109 9.00 4.16 -8.38
N ALA A 110 9.80 4.57 -9.38
CA ALA A 110 11.06 3.94 -9.71
C ALA A 110 12.04 3.98 -8.54
N GLY A 111 12.15 5.12 -7.84
CA GLY A 111 13.06 5.23 -6.71
C GLY A 111 12.56 4.60 -5.41
N VAL A 112 11.23 4.48 -5.23
CA VAL A 112 10.66 3.89 -4.01
C VAL A 112 10.68 2.37 -4.06
N GLU A 113 10.35 1.78 -5.20
CA GLU A 113 10.20 0.33 -5.37
C GLU A 113 11.33 -0.33 -6.18
N ASP A 114 12.34 0.45 -6.58
CA ASP A 114 13.44 0.02 -7.47
C ASP A 114 12.91 -0.66 -8.77
N ILE A 115 11.71 -0.27 -9.22
CA ILE A 115 11.13 -0.74 -10.49
C ILE A 115 11.74 0.08 -11.62
N PRO A 116 12.40 -0.53 -12.63
CA PRO A 116 13.02 0.24 -13.71
C PRO A 116 11.99 1.10 -14.44
N GLY A 117 12.26 2.42 -14.56
CA GLY A 117 11.35 3.38 -15.18
C GLY A 117 10.84 2.96 -16.57
N VAL A 118 11.70 2.32 -17.37
CA VAL A 118 11.36 1.80 -18.70
C VAL A 118 10.20 0.80 -18.71
N VAL A 119 10.06 -0.02 -17.66
CA VAL A 119 8.96 -0.99 -17.55
C VAL A 119 7.63 -0.25 -17.35
N MET A 120 7.67 0.89 -16.66
CA MET A 120 6.50 1.72 -16.39
C MET A 120 6.15 2.62 -17.57
N THR A 121 7.14 3.20 -18.27
CA THR A 121 6.91 4.02 -19.47
C THR A 121 6.27 3.20 -20.60
N ASP A 122 6.70 1.95 -20.81
CA ASP A 122 6.12 1.08 -21.84
C ASP A 122 4.84 0.37 -21.36
N GLY A 123 4.71 0.12 -20.05
CA GLY A 123 3.61 -0.64 -19.47
C GLY A 123 2.37 0.19 -19.15
N LEU A 124 2.49 1.51 -18.95
CA LEU A 124 1.38 2.39 -18.59
C LEU A 124 0.85 3.11 -19.83
N PRO A 125 -0.39 2.84 -20.27
CA PRO A 125 -0.97 3.49 -21.45
C PRO A 125 -1.45 4.93 -21.15
N TRP A 126 -1.49 5.32 -19.86
CA TRP A 126 -1.95 6.64 -19.39
C TRP A 126 -3.29 7.07 -19.99
N THR A 127 -4.26 6.16 -19.97
CA THR A 127 -5.63 6.40 -20.44
C THR A 127 -6.49 7.11 -19.40
N TRP A 128 -5.89 7.67 -18.36
CA TRP A 128 -6.54 8.32 -17.22
C TRP A 128 -5.82 9.61 -16.84
N GLU A 129 -6.54 10.56 -16.26
CA GLU A 129 -5.97 11.68 -15.52
C GLU A 129 -6.52 11.75 -14.08
N SER A 130 -7.78 11.39 -13.90
CA SER A 130 -8.45 11.32 -12.59
C SER A 130 -8.25 9.97 -11.90
N PHE A 131 -8.56 9.90 -10.60
CA PHE A 131 -8.56 8.65 -9.85
C PHE A 131 -9.68 7.70 -10.35
N GLY A 132 -10.85 8.23 -10.70
CA GLY A 132 -11.96 7.44 -11.26
C GLY A 132 -11.60 6.76 -12.57
N GLU A 133 -10.99 7.50 -13.51
CA GLU A 133 -10.54 6.93 -14.79
C GLU A 133 -9.46 5.85 -14.59
N TYR A 134 -8.65 5.95 -13.54
CA TYR A 134 -7.70 4.90 -13.18
C TYR A 134 -8.41 3.65 -12.65
N LEU A 135 -9.45 3.80 -11.83
CA LEU A 135 -10.30 2.67 -11.42
C LEU A 135 -10.99 2.02 -12.62
N ASP A 136 -11.50 2.80 -13.58
CA ASP A 136 -12.09 2.28 -14.83
C ASP A 136 -11.04 1.53 -15.67
N ALA A 137 -9.82 2.08 -15.77
CA ALA A 137 -8.71 1.43 -16.46
C ALA A 137 -8.36 0.09 -15.78
N LEU A 138 -8.42 0.03 -14.45
CA LEU A 138 -8.29 -1.23 -13.73
C LEU A 138 -9.45 -2.15 -14.09
N GLU A 139 -10.72 -1.76 -13.93
CA GLU A 139 -11.87 -2.63 -14.17
C GLU A 139 -11.94 -3.20 -15.61
N SER A 140 -11.32 -2.52 -16.58
CA SER A 140 -11.27 -2.98 -17.99
C SER A 140 -10.61 -4.34 -18.23
N ARG A 141 -9.91 -4.92 -17.23
CA ARG A 141 -9.18 -6.19 -17.33
C ARG A 141 -9.67 -7.23 -16.32
N GLN A 142 -9.70 -8.48 -16.76
CA GLN A 142 -9.90 -9.65 -15.89
C GLN A 142 -8.57 -10.09 -15.29
N ARG A 143 -8.51 -10.26 -13.98
CA ARG A 143 -7.31 -10.62 -13.21
C ARG A 143 -7.46 -11.97 -12.53
N ASP A 144 -6.33 -12.56 -12.12
CA ASP A 144 -6.29 -13.79 -11.33
C ASP A 144 -6.68 -13.57 -9.86
N ILE A 145 -6.57 -12.34 -9.36
CA ILE A 145 -6.94 -11.93 -8.00
C ILE A 145 -7.61 -10.55 -8.00
N ASP A 146 -8.33 -10.24 -6.93
CA ASP A 146 -8.96 -8.94 -6.73
C ASP A 146 -7.92 -7.86 -6.40
N VAL A 147 -8.22 -6.62 -6.81
CA VAL A 147 -7.39 -5.45 -6.51
C VAL A 147 -8.26 -4.39 -5.82
N ALA A 148 -7.70 -3.76 -4.80
CA ALA A 148 -8.26 -2.59 -4.15
C ALA A 148 -7.20 -1.48 -4.04
N ALA A 149 -7.61 -0.22 -3.94
CA ALA A 149 -6.70 0.91 -3.97
C ALA A 149 -6.98 1.92 -2.87
N TYR A 150 -5.90 2.45 -2.29
CA TYR A 150 -5.93 3.74 -1.61
C TYR A 150 -5.77 4.88 -2.62
N LEU A 151 -6.24 6.07 -2.26
CA LEU A 151 -5.81 7.30 -2.92
C LEU A 151 -4.37 7.63 -2.46
N PRO A 152 -3.38 7.61 -3.36
CA PRO A 152 -2.00 7.90 -2.98
C PRO A 152 -1.77 9.42 -2.83
N HIS A 153 -1.17 9.82 -1.71
CA HIS A 153 -0.97 11.23 -1.38
C HIS A 153 0.00 11.97 -2.32
N SER A 154 1.11 11.35 -2.75
CA SER A 154 2.07 12.04 -3.64
C SER A 154 1.45 12.40 -5.01
N PRO A 155 0.76 11.48 -5.71
CA PRO A 155 0.00 11.80 -6.92
C PRO A 155 -1.06 12.88 -6.68
N LEU A 156 -1.83 12.78 -5.59
CA LEU A 156 -2.82 13.81 -5.23
C LEU A 156 -2.19 15.19 -5.09
N ARG A 157 -1.05 15.28 -4.39
CA ARG A 157 -0.34 16.55 -4.16
C ARG A 157 0.18 17.14 -5.46
N VAL A 158 0.80 16.34 -6.32
CA VAL A 158 1.26 16.77 -7.65
C VAL A 158 0.08 17.17 -8.53
N TYR A 159 -1.00 16.38 -8.52
CA TYR A 159 -2.21 16.68 -9.26
C TYR A 159 -2.92 17.95 -8.80
N VAL A 160 -2.81 18.38 -7.54
CA VAL A 160 -3.39 19.66 -7.12
C VAL A 160 -2.45 20.83 -7.36
N MET A 161 -1.17 20.65 -7.05
CA MET A 161 -0.20 21.76 -6.92
C MET A 161 0.78 21.87 -8.10
N GLY A 162 0.78 20.89 -9.00
CA GLY A 162 1.75 20.75 -10.10
C GLY A 162 3.18 20.64 -9.58
N ARG A 163 4.11 21.36 -10.22
CA ARG A 163 5.53 21.41 -9.83
C ARG A 163 5.76 21.84 -8.38
N ARG A 164 4.89 22.69 -7.80
CA ARG A 164 4.99 23.08 -6.39
C ARG A 164 4.79 21.88 -5.45
N GLY A 165 3.90 20.97 -5.83
CA GLY A 165 3.66 19.71 -5.11
C GLY A 165 4.89 18.80 -5.16
N ALA A 166 5.47 18.61 -6.34
CA ALA A 166 6.71 17.86 -6.54
C ALA A 166 7.90 18.47 -5.76
N ASN A 167 7.97 19.79 -5.69
CA ASN A 167 9.00 20.53 -4.93
C ASN A 167 8.74 20.59 -3.42
N ARG A 168 7.65 19.98 -2.92
CA ARG A 168 7.27 19.97 -1.51
C ARG A 168 7.05 21.36 -0.91
N GLU A 169 6.59 22.31 -1.72
CA GLU A 169 6.16 23.62 -1.20
C GLU A 169 4.93 23.46 -0.29
N PRO A 170 4.74 24.33 0.72
CA PRO A 170 3.53 24.30 1.54
C PRO A 170 2.24 24.42 0.71
N ALA A 171 1.26 23.58 1.02
CA ALA A 171 -0.09 23.69 0.47
C ALA A 171 -0.78 24.96 0.99
N THR A 172 -1.40 25.71 0.09
CA THR A 172 -2.27 26.85 0.40
C THR A 172 -3.66 26.35 0.82
N ALA A 173 -4.48 27.23 1.39
CA ALA A 173 -5.86 26.89 1.72
C ALA A 173 -6.68 26.39 0.51
N GLU A 174 -6.39 26.91 -0.70
CA GLU A 174 -7.04 26.46 -1.93
C GLU A 174 -6.58 25.05 -2.33
N ASP A 175 -5.28 24.76 -2.19
CA ASP A 175 -4.75 23.41 -2.45
C ASP A 175 -5.37 22.39 -1.49
N LEU A 176 -5.44 22.72 -0.20
CA LEU A 176 -6.05 21.88 0.84
C LEU A 176 -7.53 21.58 0.53
N ALA A 177 -8.30 22.60 0.14
CA ALA A 177 -9.70 22.43 -0.23
C ALA A 177 -9.88 21.51 -1.46
N LYS A 178 -8.99 21.63 -2.45
CA LYS A 178 -8.99 20.74 -3.63
C LYS A 178 -8.60 19.31 -3.27
N MET A 179 -7.57 19.12 -2.44
CA MET A 179 -7.16 17.79 -2.00
C MET A 179 -8.27 17.09 -1.20
N ARG A 180 -8.97 17.81 -0.31
CA ARG A 180 -10.15 17.31 0.40
C ARG A 180 -11.26 16.89 -0.55
N ALA A 181 -11.61 17.73 -1.53
CA ALA A 181 -12.66 17.43 -2.49
C ALA A 181 -12.34 16.18 -3.33
N LEU A 182 -11.11 16.03 -3.79
CA LEU A 182 -10.66 14.85 -4.53
C LEU A 182 -10.57 13.60 -3.66
N ALA A 183 -10.20 13.73 -2.39
CA ALA A 183 -10.21 12.62 -1.43
C ALA A 183 -11.62 12.11 -1.15
N LYS A 184 -12.58 13.03 -1.03
CA LYS A 184 -14.00 12.68 -0.94
C LYS A 184 -14.46 11.92 -2.19
N GLU A 185 -14.22 12.48 -3.37
CA GLU A 185 -14.59 11.86 -4.65
C GLU A 185 -13.96 10.47 -4.81
N ALA A 186 -12.68 10.30 -4.47
CA ALA A 186 -12.00 9.01 -4.57
C ALA A 186 -12.69 7.92 -3.73
N VAL A 187 -13.14 8.24 -2.51
CA VAL A 187 -13.88 7.30 -1.66
C VAL A 187 -15.28 7.03 -2.19
N GLU A 188 -15.99 8.05 -2.69
CA GLU A 188 -17.29 7.88 -3.35
C GLU A 188 -17.20 6.94 -4.58
N LEU A 189 -16.02 6.90 -5.23
CA LEU A 189 -15.70 6.02 -6.36
C LEU A 189 -15.14 4.64 -5.95
N GLY A 190 -14.89 4.40 -4.66
CA GLY A 190 -14.48 3.09 -4.15
C GLY A 190 -13.05 2.98 -3.61
N ALA A 191 -12.32 4.10 -3.42
CA ALA A 191 -11.06 4.07 -2.68
C ALA A 191 -11.30 3.58 -1.24
N LEU A 192 -10.40 2.74 -0.73
CA LEU A 192 -10.47 2.25 0.66
C LEU A 192 -10.07 3.32 1.70
N GLY A 193 -9.70 4.52 1.25
CA GLY A 193 -9.16 5.61 2.05
C GLY A 193 -7.98 6.25 1.33
N PHE A 194 -7.01 6.76 2.10
CA PHE A 194 -5.80 7.35 1.55
C PHE A 194 -4.54 6.84 2.21
N ALA A 195 -3.44 6.89 1.48
CA ALA A 195 -2.13 6.44 1.93
C ALA A 195 -1.11 7.59 1.89
N SER A 196 -0.22 7.64 2.87
CA SER A 196 0.85 8.64 2.94
C SER A 196 2.12 8.06 3.56
N SER A 197 3.24 8.74 3.35
CA SER A 197 4.51 8.35 3.95
C SER A 197 5.36 9.54 4.36
N ARG A 198 6.11 9.34 5.45
CA ARG A 198 7.24 10.17 5.88
C ARG A 198 8.55 9.38 5.94
N LEU A 199 8.63 8.22 5.30
CA LEU A 199 9.84 7.41 5.38
C LEU A 199 10.97 8.06 4.58
N ALA A 200 12.11 8.31 5.24
CA ALA A 200 13.26 8.94 4.61
C ALA A 200 13.80 8.15 3.41
N THR A 201 13.75 6.83 3.46
CA THR A 201 14.28 6.01 2.37
C THR A 201 13.39 6.02 1.14
N HIS A 202 12.14 6.47 1.23
CA HIS A 202 11.32 6.73 0.05
C HIS A 202 11.86 7.96 -0.68
N ARG A 203 12.58 7.68 -1.77
CA ARG A 203 13.20 8.68 -2.63
C ARG A 203 12.79 8.44 -4.06
N THR A 204 12.82 9.49 -4.86
CA THR A 204 12.71 9.36 -6.32
C THR A 204 13.99 8.76 -6.89
N GLU A 205 14.00 8.33 -8.15
CA GLU A 205 15.21 7.80 -8.83
C GLU A 205 16.34 8.85 -8.81
N GLY A 206 15.99 10.13 -8.95
CA GLY A 206 16.90 11.27 -8.76
C GLY A 206 17.40 11.48 -7.32
N GLY A 207 17.00 10.64 -6.35
CA GLY A 207 17.44 10.69 -4.96
C GLY A 207 16.74 11.75 -4.10
N HIS A 208 15.73 12.44 -4.63
CA HIS A 208 14.93 13.45 -3.91
C HIS A 208 13.88 12.79 -3.01
N ARG A 209 13.39 13.50 -1.99
CA ARG A 209 12.28 13.00 -1.17
C ARG A 209 10.98 12.99 -1.98
N ILE A 210 10.11 12.00 -1.74
CA ILE A 210 8.79 11.94 -2.37
C ILE A 210 7.93 13.18 -2.06
N PRO A 211 6.97 13.54 -2.93
CA PRO A 211 6.13 14.73 -2.76
C PRO A 211 5.41 14.82 -1.41
N SER A 212 4.94 13.69 -0.86
CA SER A 212 4.23 13.66 0.43
C SER A 212 5.14 13.72 1.66
N TYR A 213 6.47 13.64 1.49
CA TYR A 213 7.41 13.66 2.62
C TYR A 213 7.35 15.01 3.34
N ASP A 214 7.22 14.98 4.68
CA ASP A 214 7.00 16.15 5.54
C ASP A 214 5.73 16.97 5.26
N ALA A 215 4.72 16.37 4.61
CA ALA A 215 3.41 17.01 4.49
C ALA A 215 2.88 17.46 5.88
N ALA A 216 2.35 18.68 5.92
CA ALA A 216 1.93 19.31 7.17
C ALA A 216 0.72 18.59 7.79
N TYR A 217 0.55 18.72 9.11
CA TYR A 217 -0.61 18.18 9.83
C TYR A 217 -1.94 18.60 9.19
N ALA A 218 -2.09 19.89 8.85
CA ALA A 218 -3.30 20.41 8.22
C ALA A 218 -3.62 19.72 6.88
N GLU A 219 -2.61 19.25 6.16
CA GLU A 219 -2.80 18.54 4.90
C GLU A 219 -3.33 17.13 5.11
N LEU A 220 -2.72 16.37 6.04
CA LEU A 220 -3.21 15.04 6.43
C LEU A 220 -4.64 15.12 6.97
N LEU A 221 -4.94 16.15 7.76
CA LEU A 221 -6.26 16.38 8.33
C LEU A 221 -7.31 16.70 7.26
N GLU A 222 -7.03 17.60 6.31
CA GLU A 222 -8.00 17.96 5.27
C GLU A 222 -8.24 16.81 4.27
N ILE A 223 -7.22 16.02 3.94
CA ILE A 223 -7.39 14.79 3.15
C ILE A 223 -8.26 13.79 3.93
N GLY A 224 -7.96 13.57 5.22
CA GLY A 224 -8.75 12.70 6.09
C GLY A 224 -10.21 13.14 6.24
N ARG A 225 -10.47 14.46 6.32
CA ARG A 225 -11.83 15.00 6.30
C ARG A 225 -12.55 14.65 4.99
N GLY A 226 -11.86 14.75 3.86
CA GLY A 226 -12.41 14.34 2.57
C GLY A 226 -12.81 12.86 2.56
N VAL A 227 -11.92 11.97 3.03
CA VAL A 227 -12.20 10.53 3.15
C VAL A 227 -13.42 10.26 4.06
N ALA A 228 -13.51 10.92 5.21
CA ALA A 228 -14.66 10.78 6.10
C ALA A 228 -15.97 11.28 5.45
N GLU A 229 -15.91 12.40 4.72
CA GLU A 229 -17.07 12.97 3.99
C GLU A 229 -17.55 12.11 2.82
N GLY A 230 -16.67 11.30 2.23
CA GLY A 230 -16.98 10.41 1.11
C GLY A 230 -17.66 9.10 1.52
N GLY A 231 -17.75 8.80 2.82
CA GLY A 231 -18.35 7.57 3.33
C GLY A 231 -17.48 6.80 4.33
N GLY A 232 -16.26 7.28 4.59
CA GLY A 232 -15.31 6.63 5.47
C GLY A 232 -14.37 5.68 4.73
N GLY A 233 -13.36 5.19 5.44
CA GLY A 233 -12.25 4.41 4.90
C GLY A 233 -11.18 4.32 5.97
N LEU A 234 -9.91 4.29 5.60
CA LEU A 234 -8.82 4.31 6.56
C LEU A 234 -7.65 5.20 6.11
N ILE A 235 -6.76 5.50 7.06
CA ILE A 235 -5.48 6.15 6.81
C ILE A 235 -4.39 5.09 6.81
N GLN A 236 -3.76 4.86 5.66
CA GLN A 236 -2.53 4.06 5.57
C GLN A 236 -1.32 4.98 5.73
N PHE A 237 -0.38 4.62 6.60
CA PHE A 237 0.78 5.47 6.85
C PHE A 237 2.10 4.71 7.01
N VAL A 238 3.18 5.26 6.46
CA VAL A 238 4.54 4.75 6.69
C VAL A 238 5.37 5.80 7.45
N PRO A 239 5.73 5.56 8.72
CA PRO A 239 6.50 6.50 9.54
C PRO A 239 8.00 6.48 9.21
N ASP A 240 8.68 7.59 9.51
CA ASP A 240 10.14 7.64 9.52
C ASP A 240 10.68 7.03 10.83
N ILE A 241 11.60 6.09 10.73
CA ILE A 241 12.19 5.39 11.89
C ILE A 241 13.53 6.01 12.35
N PRO A 242 14.43 6.45 11.44
CA PRO A 242 15.75 6.96 11.85
C PRO A 242 15.74 8.38 12.45
N ALA A 243 14.63 9.12 12.39
CA ALA A 243 14.58 10.55 12.73
C ALA A 243 13.80 10.81 14.04
N GLY A 244 14.34 10.35 15.18
CA GLY A 244 13.84 10.76 16.50
C GLY A 244 12.71 9.90 17.10
N GLY A 245 12.52 8.67 16.61
CA GLY A 245 11.56 7.70 17.13
C GLY A 245 10.15 7.84 16.53
N TYR A 246 9.30 6.85 16.77
CA TYR A 246 7.94 6.78 16.21
C TYR A 246 7.02 7.90 16.70
N GLN A 247 7.26 8.41 17.91
CA GLN A 247 6.28 9.20 18.65
C GLN A 247 5.86 10.51 17.97
N PRO A 248 6.76 11.42 17.57
CA PRO A 248 6.33 12.69 16.97
C PRO A 248 5.59 12.51 15.64
N VAL A 249 5.96 11.47 14.89
CA VAL A 249 5.43 11.19 13.56
C VAL A 249 4.06 10.52 13.65
N LEU A 250 3.93 9.44 14.43
CA LEU A 250 2.67 8.73 14.59
C LEU A 250 1.63 9.57 15.33
N GLN A 251 2.04 10.42 16.28
CA GLN A 251 1.10 11.27 17.03
C GLN A 251 0.30 12.19 16.08
N GLN A 252 0.95 12.80 15.09
CA GLN A 252 0.24 13.67 14.14
C GLN A 252 -0.79 12.91 13.30
N VAL A 253 -0.51 11.66 12.94
CA VAL A 253 -1.44 10.81 12.19
C VAL A 253 -2.59 10.36 13.09
N PHE A 254 -2.30 9.98 14.34
CA PHE A 254 -3.31 9.56 15.31
C PHE A 254 -4.23 10.72 15.73
N ASP A 255 -3.70 11.94 15.83
CA ASP A 255 -4.49 13.15 16.10
C ASP A 255 -5.44 13.44 14.93
N ALA A 256 -4.94 13.38 13.69
CA ALA A 256 -5.77 13.57 12.50
C ALA A 256 -6.85 12.48 12.38
N ALA A 257 -6.51 11.24 12.71
CA ALA A 257 -7.45 10.12 12.79
C ALA A 257 -8.51 10.33 13.87
N GLY A 258 -8.13 10.83 15.05
CA GLY A 258 -9.04 11.16 16.13
C GLY A 258 -10.02 12.28 15.77
N GLU A 259 -9.57 13.30 15.03
CA GLU A 259 -10.45 14.37 14.53
C GLU A 259 -11.40 13.92 13.43
N THR A 260 -10.99 12.97 12.59
CA THR A 260 -11.77 12.50 11.43
C THR A 260 -12.61 11.25 11.72
N GLY A 261 -12.33 10.55 12.83
CA GLY A 261 -12.93 9.27 13.18
C GLY A 261 -12.46 8.10 12.31
N LEU A 262 -11.39 8.28 11.52
CA LEU A 262 -10.88 7.25 10.63
C LEU A 262 -9.96 6.26 11.36
N PRO A 263 -10.06 4.95 11.08
CA PRO A 263 -9.04 3.99 11.45
C PRO A 263 -7.68 4.30 10.82
N VAL A 264 -6.60 3.88 11.48
CA VAL A 264 -5.23 3.97 10.97
C VAL A 264 -4.61 2.60 10.86
N THR A 265 -3.97 2.33 9.74
CA THR A 265 -3.04 1.22 9.60
C THR A 265 -1.66 1.75 9.24
N PHE A 266 -0.61 1.29 9.90
CA PHE A 266 0.74 1.81 9.63
C PHE A 266 1.79 0.71 9.59
N THR A 267 2.80 0.90 8.75
CA THR A 267 3.93 -0.04 8.66
C THR A 267 4.83 0.12 9.88
N LEU A 268 4.90 -0.92 10.71
CA LEU A 268 5.81 -1.01 11.84
C LEU A 268 7.07 -1.75 11.41
N VAL A 269 8.16 -1.01 11.29
CA VAL A 269 9.46 -1.59 10.92
C VAL A 269 10.16 -2.09 12.17
N VAL A 270 10.57 -3.35 12.11
CA VAL A 270 11.31 -4.02 13.18
C VAL A 270 12.74 -4.23 12.70
N GLY A 271 13.70 -3.65 13.42
CA GLY A 271 15.12 -3.86 13.15
C GLY A 271 15.55 -5.29 13.51
N ASN A 272 16.46 -5.86 12.72
CA ASN A 272 17.00 -7.21 12.97
C ASN A 272 18.05 -7.26 14.09
N ALA A 273 18.54 -6.11 14.56
CA ALA A 273 19.55 -5.98 15.60
C ALA A 273 19.43 -4.61 16.29
N GLY A 274 20.03 -4.50 17.47
CA GLY A 274 19.95 -3.31 18.33
C GLY A 274 18.79 -3.39 19.33
N ASP A 275 18.62 -2.31 20.09
CA ASP A 275 17.53 -2.21 21.07
C ASP A 275 16.17 -2.13 20.36
N PRO A 276 15.10 -2.72 20.93
CA PRO A 276 13.79 -2.74 20.31
C PRO A 276 13.20 -1.32 20.26
N VAL A 277 13.07 -0.77 19.05
CA VAL A 277 12.45 0.55 18.82
C VAL A 277 10.93 0.49 18.65
N TRP A 278 10.36 -0.72 18.56
CA TRP A 278 8.93 -0.94 18.28
C TRP A 278 8.05 -0.87 19.54
N GLU A 279 8.62 -1.03 20.75
CA GLU A 279 7.88 -1.03 22.01
C GLU A 279 7.13 0.29 22.25
N ASP A 280 7.76 1.41 21.93
CA ASP A 280 7.14 2.74 22.01
C ASP A 280 5.92 2.84 21.09
N ALA A 281 6.04 2.33 19.85
CA ALA A 281 4.94 2.34 18.90
C ALA A 281 3.77 1.47 19.39
N ILE A 282 4.03 0.27 19.92
CA ILE A 282 2.98 -0.58 20.48
C ILE A 282 2.30 0.08 21.68
N THR A 283 3.08 0.69 22.58
CA THR A 283 2.53 1.44 23.72
C THR A 283 1.60 2.56 23.28
N MET A 284 1.96 3.29 22.21
CA MET A 284 1.09 4.31 21.62
C MET A 284 -0.20 3.73 21.05
N VAL A 285 -0.12 2.60 20.34
CA VAL A 285 -1.28 1.89 19.77
C VAL A 285 -2.23 1.43 20.88
N GLU A 286 -1.71 0.77 21.91
CA GLU A 286 -2.51 0.29 23.05
C GLU A 286 -3.22 1.44 23.77
N LYS A 287 -2.49 2.54 24.02
CA LYS A 287 -3.05 3.73 24.66
C LYS A 287 -4.17 4.35 23.83
N ALA A 288 -3.95 4.50 22.53
CA ALA A 288 -4.93 5.13 21.65
C ALA A 288 -6.17 4.23 21.44
N ASN A 289 -5.98 2.92 21.26
CA ASN A 289 -7.09 1.96 21.14
C ASN A 289 -7.86 1.83 22.46
N GLY A 290 -7.18 1.89 23.61
CA GLY A 290 -7.83 1.95 24.93
C GLY A 290 -8.68 3.21 25.15
N ALA A 291 -8.43 4.28 24.38
CA ALA A 291 -9.23 5.50 24.35
C ALA A 291 -10.33 5.49 23.25
N GLY A 292 -10.50 4.39 22.52
CA GLY A 292 -11.54 4.22 21.50
C GLY A 292 -11.11 4.46 20.06
N ALA A 293 -9.82 4.69 19.79
CA ALA A 293 -9.30 4.73 18.42
C ALA A 293 -9.25 3.32 17.79
N GLN A 294 -9.06 3.26 16.48
CA GLN A 294 -8.86 2.01 15.73
C GLN A 294 -7.53 2.08 14.97
N ILE A 295 -6.45 1.67 15.64
CA ILE A 295 -5.10 1.74 15.10
C ILE A 295 -4.50 0.35 15.05
N THR A 296 -3.93 -0.01 13.90
CA THR A 296 -3.29 -1.31 13.67
C THR A 296 -1.90 -1.15 13.08
N ALA A 297 -0.92 -1.79 13.69
CA ALA A 297 0.43 -1.89 13.17
C ALA A 297 0.52 -3.09 12.18
N GLN A 298 1.08 -2.85 11.00
CA GLN A 298 1.41 -3.88 10.01
C GLN A 298 2.86 -4.30 10.19
N VAL A 299 3.10 -5.61 10.23
CA VAL A 299 4.45 -6.19 10.34
C VAL A 299 4.67 -7.20 9.23
N PHE A 300 5.90 -7.30 8.75
CA PHE A 300 6.27 -8.38 7.85
C PHE A 300 6.35 -9.70 8.65
N PRO A 301 5.85 -10.82 8.09
CA PRO A 301 5.96 -12.14 8.74
C PRO A 301 7.39 -12.69 8.70
N ARG A 302 8.34 -11.95 8.11
CA ARG A 302 9.75 -12.30 8.02
C ARG A 302 10.64 -11.05 8.05
N PRO A 303 11.92 -11.18 8.40
CA PRO A 303 12.90 -10.12 8.20
C PRO A 303 12.97 -9.64 6.76
N ILE A 304 13.13 -8.33 6.57
CA ILE A 304 13.39 -7.73 5.25
C ILE A 304 14.80 -8.13 4.81
N GLY A 305 14.88 -8.76 3.64
CA GLY A 305 16.16 -9.00 2.95
C GLY A 305 16.35 -7.91 1.90
N LEU A 306 17.42 -7.13 2.03
CA LEU A 306 17.76 -6.09 1.05
C LEU A 306 18.83 -6.64 0.11
N MET A 307 18.56 -6.60 -1.20
CA MET A 307 19.63 -6.70 -2.18
C MET A 307 20.25 -5.32 -2.32
N ILE A 308 21.52 -5.21 -1.95
CA ILE A 308 22.27 -3.95 -2.00
C ILE A 308 23.39 -4.10 -3.02
N GLY A 309 23.62 -3.05 -3.80
CA GLY A 309 24.59 -3.04 -4.89
C GLY A 309 25.08 -1.64 -5.16
N LEU A 310 26.28 -1.49 -5.71
CA LEU A 310 26.90 -0.19 -6.00
C LEU A 310 26.07 0.70 -6.92
N ASP A 311 25.22 0.09 -7.76
CA ASP A 311 24.33 0.79 -8.69
C ASP A 311 22.93 1.05 -8.12
N LEU A 312 22.62 0.51 -6.94
CA LEU A 312 21.32 0.70 -6.29
C LEU A 312 21.34 1.92 -5.36
N THR A 313 20.17 2.48 -5.11
CA THR A 313 19.94 3.62 -4.21
C THR A 313 20.50 3.36 -2.81
N ILE A 314 20.34 2.13 -2.31
CA ILE A 314 20.93 1.66 -1.06
C ILE A 314 22.12 0.76 -1.37
N ASN A 315 23.31 1.19 -0.94
CA ASN A 315 24.53 0.41 -1.04
C ASN A 315 25.33 0.44 0.27
N PRO A 316 26.19 -0.56 0.54
CA PRO A 316 26.94 -0.66 1.80
C PRO A 316 27.76 0.58 2.17
N PHE A 317 28.14 1.37 1.16
CA PHE A 317 29.08 2.47 1.31
C PHE A 317 28.40 3.84 1.40
N MET A 318 27.09 3.96 1.14
CA MET A 318 26.39 5.24 0.99
C MET A 318 26.51 6.21 2.17
N LEU A 319 26.74 5.68 3.38
CA LEU A 319 26.91 6.48 4.60
C LEU A 319 28.36 6.88 4.86
N TYR A 320 29.33 6.29 4.16
CA TYR A 320 30.75 6.56 4.36
C TYR A 320 31.18 7.84 3.63
N PRO A 321 31.94 8.74 4.29
CA PRO A 321 32.40 9.98 3.67
C PRO A 321 33.19 9.78 2.37
N SER A 322 33.98 8.70 2.27
CA SER A 322 34.75 8.37 1.08
C SER A 322 33.87 8.08 -0.12
N TYR A 323 32.80 7.31 0.07
CA TYR A 323 31.86 7.00 -1.01
C TYR A 323 31.01 8.22 -1.39
N ARG A 324 30.58 9.02 -0.41
CA ARG A 324 29.85 10.26 -0.68
C ARG A 324 30.62 11.23 -1.58
N ALA A 325 31.95 11.22 -1.52
CA ALA A 325 32.79 12.03 -2.40
C ALA A 325 32.80 11.57 -3.86
N ILE A 326 32.39 10.34 -4.14
CA ILE A 326 32.36 9.73 -5.48
C ILE A 326 30.94 9.32 -5.92
N ALA A 327 29.92 9.61 -5.11
CA ALA A 327 28.56 9.09 -5.32
C ALA A 327 27.93 9.54 -6.65
N ASP A 328 28.33 10.71 -7.15
CA ASP A 328 27.82 11.30 -8.39
C ASP A 328 28.56 10.80 -9.65
N LEU A 329 29.61 9.98 -9.51
CA LEU A 329 30.35 9.45 -10.65
C LEU A 329 29.56 8.33 -11.37
N PRO A 330 29.77 8.14 -12.70
CA PRO A 330 29.26 6.96 -13.39
C PRO A 330 29.68 5.66 -12.69
N LEU A 331 28.83 4.62 -12.74
CA LEU A 331 29.08 3.36 -12.02
C LEU A 331 30.50 2.80 -12.25
N ALA A 332 30.97 2.79 -13.49
CA ALA A 332 32.30 2.27 -13.83
C ALA A 332 33.44 3.03 -13.12
N GLU A 333 33.29 4.33 -12.91
CA GLU A 333 34.26 5.15 -12.20
C GLU A 333 34.16 4.97 -10.69
N ARG A 334 32.94 4.81 -10.15
CA ARG A 334 32.72 4.47 -8.72
C ARG A 334 33.38 3.14 -8.34
N VAL A 335 33.32 2.15 -9.24
CA VAL A 335 33.93 0.82 -9.05
C VAL A 335 35.46 0.87 -9.07
N ALA A 336 36.05 1.86 -9.75
CA ALA A 336 37.50 1.98 -9.91
C ALA A 336 38.21 2.65 -8.72
N GLN A 337 37.47 3.28 -7.81
CA GLN A 337 37.96 3.98 -6.61
C GLN A 337 37.96 3.06 -5.39
#